data_AF-A0A7C0WGX2-F1
#
_entry.id   AF-A0A7C0WGX2-F1
#
_cell.length_a   1.000
_cell.length_b   1.000
_cell.length_c   1.000
_cell.angle_alpha   90.00
_cell.angle_beta   90.00
_cell.angle_gamma   90.00
#
_symmetry.space_group_name_H-M   'P 1'
#
loop_
_entity.id
_entity.type
_entity.pdbx_description
1 polymer ?
#
loop_
_entity_poly.entity_id
_entity_poly.type
_entity_poly.pdbx_seq_one_letter_code
_entity_poly.pdbx_strand_id
1 'polypeptide(L)'
;MLVFGVIFLILLGGLLGFILLQLRISREKVAWAESLNIAEAGVEYYKWHLNHTPEGVNPDIQDGNNWCCKVGGVAYGEDDPQCQQGGFTVCGVCDGNPCYEHSYYDSEGKLKGKFVLEIKAKKICGRILGVYVTSIGSTEEYPNIKRTVQVKFAATSIADYAYIINDGVWAGSDREIFGKYHSNSGIRMDGTHNSLVTSAVDNWVCTSAFGCHSWNCPEGCTPSGFNCLCDGVMGGGGPKDLWKFPVPPFDFSGITADLSEMKNLAQNLGLYYPPSTTTDPNAKGYHLVFNPDGSFDIFVITDLDSVYACDRDGDGVCEGGDDWYWSEERISSEYQPSEGIYGGYDLKFDNVTTSEDCGLIFIEDNLWVEGTVRGKKTVAVANLETPGVDPSVFLNNNLEYTTLDGSDSLAVIAEKDILLPCHTPDNMVARGVFVAQWGNFGRKFYIDPDVYWWHCWWHPSECCDDGLRTHLTIYGSIVSNGRVGTRWGSVSGYMERDNYFDAKLSKDPPPLLPYVSEEMEIISWEEIE
;
A
#
# COMPACT_ATOMS: atom_id res chain seq x y z
N MET A 1 -84.66 -10.49 -4.67
CA MET A 1 -83.55 -11.11 -3.89
C MET A 1 -82.48 -11.75 -4.76
N LEU A 2 -82.83 -12.49 -5.82
CA LEU A 2 -81.85 -13.17 -6.71
C LEU A 2 -80.80 -12.22 -7.34
N VAL A 3 -81.20 -11.06 -7.84
CA VAL A 3 -80.30 -10.06 -8.45
C VAL A 3 -79.28 -9.50 -7.46
N PHE A 4 -79.70 -9.20 -6.22
CA PHE A 4 -78.81 -8.75 -5.16
C PHE A 4 -77.81 -9.84 -4.72
N GLY A 5 -78.24 -11.10 -4.72
CA GLY A 5 -77.36 -12.25 -4.46
C GLY A 5 -76.27 -12.42 -5.52
N VAL A 6 -76.60 -12.24 -6.80
CA VAL A 6 -75.63 -12.33 -7.91
C VAL A 6 -74.61 -11.19 -7.85
N ILE A 7 -75.06 -9.95 -7.62
CA ILE A 7 -74.16 -8.79 -7.46
C ILE A 7 -73.22 -9.00 -6.26
N PHE A 8 -73.75 -9.49 -5.13
CA PHE A 8 -72.95 -9.79 -3.95
C PHE A 8 -71.87 -10.86 -4.22
N LEU A 9 -72.21 -11.92 -4.96
CA LEU A 9 -71.24 -12.97 -5.32
C LEU A 9 -70.15 -12.47 -6.26
N ILE A 10 -70.47 -11.58 -7.21
CA ILE A 10 -69.48 -10.96 -8.10
C ILE A 10 -68.54 -10.05 -7.29
N LEU A 11 -69.07 -9.23 -6.38
CA LEU A 11 -68.27 -8.38 -5.50
C LEU A 11 -67.39 -9.20 -4.56
N LEU A 12 -67.92 -10.29 -3.99
CA LEU A 12 -67.18 -11.21 -3.13
C LEU A 12 -66.07 -11.93 -3.90
N GLY A 13 -66.34 -12.40 -5.12
CA GLY A 13 -65.35 -13.00 -6.00
C GLY A 13 -64.23 -12.02 -6.39
N GLY A 14 -64.59 -10.76 -6.69
CA GLY A 14 -63.64 -9.68 -6.95
C GLY A 14 -62.75 -9.37 -5.74
N LEU A 15 -63.34 -9.33 -4.53
CA LEU A 15 -62.60 -9.10 -3.29
C LEU A 15 -61.65 -10.26 -2.97
N LEU A 16 -62.10 -11.51 -3.08
CA LEU A 16 -61.25 -12.69 -2.88
C LEU A 16 -60.12 -12.75 -3.90
N GLY A 17 -60.40 -12.46 -5.17
CA GLY A 17 -59.37 -12.37 -6.21
C GLY A 17 -58.34 -11.28 -5.92
N PHE A 18 -58.79 -10.11 -5.45
CA PHE A 18 -57.90 -9.03 -5.03
C PHE A 18 -57.03 -9.43 -3.83
N ILE A 19 -57.59 -10.08 -2.82
CA ILE A 19 -56.84 -10.55 -1.64
C ILE A 19 -55.77 -11.58 -2.05
N LEU A 20 -56.10 -12.54 -2.90
CA LEU A 20 -55.14 -13.53 -3.41
C LEU A 20 -54.02 -12.87 -4.21
N LEU A 21 -54.34 -11.87 -5.04
CA LEU A 21 -53.35 -11.10 -5.77
C LEU A 21 -52.42 -10.32 -4.82
N GLN A 22 -52.98 -9.65 -3.81
CA GLN A 22 -52.20 -8.92 -2.80
C GLN A 22 -51.28 -9.87 -2.01
N LEU A 23 -51.77 -11.05 -1.64
CA LEU A 23 -50.96 -12.08 -0.97
C LEU A 23 -49.81 -12.55 -1.85
N ARG A 24 -50.06 -12.79 -3.15
CA ARG A 24 -49.01 -13.17 -4.09
C ARG A 24 -47.95 -12.08 -4.23
N ILE A 25 -48.36 -10.83 -4.45
CA ILE A 25 -47.45 -9.70 -4.55
C ILE A 25 -46.66 -9.52 -3.24
N SER A 26 -47.31 -9.71 -2.09
CA SER A 26 -46.64 -9.64 -0.79
C SER A 26 -45.57 -10.72 -0.65
N ARG A 27 -45.84 -11.96 -1.08
CA ARG A 27 -44.86 -13.05 -1.05
C ARG A 27 -43.72 -12.83 -2.04
N GLU A 28 -44.02 -12.37 -3.25
CA GLU A 28 -43.01 -12.03 -4.25
C GLU A 28 -42.09 -10.89 -3.75
N LYS A 29 -42.63 -9.89 -3.03
CA LYS A 29 -41.83 -8.83 -2.38
C LYS A 29 -40.94 -9.37 -1.25
N VAL A 30 -41.46 -10.27 -0.43
CA VAL A 30 -40.67 -10.94 0.62
C VAL A 30 -39.56 -11.76 -0.02
N ALA A 31 -39.88 -12.57 -1.03
CA ALA A 31 -38.90 -13.36 -1.76
C ALA A 31 -37.84 -12.48 -2.45
N TRP A 32 -38.24 -11.32 -2.98
CA TRP A 32 -37.30 -10.36 -3.58
C TRP A 32 -36.29 -9.80 -2.56
N ALA A 33 -36.71 -9.55 -1.32
CA ALA A 33 -35.82 -9.14 -0.23
C ALA A 33 -34.98 -10.33 0.30
N GLU A 34 -35.59 -11.51 0.46
CA GLU A 34 -34.87 -12.72 0.86
C GLU A 34 -33.80 -13.13 -0.15
N SER A 35 -34.05 -13.00 -1.45
CA SER A 35 -33.06 -13.27 -2.49
C SER A 35 -31.82 -12.37 -2.36
N LEU A 36 -31.96 -11.12 -1.91
CA LEU A 36 -30.81 -10.25 -1.63
C LEU A 36 -30.01 -10.75 -0.42
N ASN A 37 -30.68 -11.06 0.69
CA ASN A 37 -30.01 -11.63 1.87
C ASN A 37 -29.28 -12.95 1.54
N ILE A 38 -29.84 -13.78 0.66
CA ILE A 38 -29.20 -15.01 0.19
C ILE A 38 -27.97 -14.69 -0.67
N ALA A 39 -28.03 -13.66 -1.51
CA ALA A 39 -26.88 -13.21 -2.30
C ALA A 39 -25.75 -12.69 -1.38
N GLU A 40 -26.08 -11.88 -0.38
CA GLU A 40 -25.13 -11.40 0.64
C GLU A 40 -24.54 -12.55 1.46
N ALA A 41 -25.33 -13.57 1.80
CA ALA A 41 -24.81 -14.76 2.46
C ALA A 41 -23.77 -15.50 1.59
N GLY A 42 -23.94 -15.52 0.27
CA GLY A 42 -22.94 -16.06 -0.66
C GLY A 42 -21.64 -15.27 -0.67
N VAL A 43 -21.71 -13.94 -0.55
CA VAL A 43 -20.54 -13.06 -0.42
C VAL A 43 -19.79 -13.36 0.88
N GLU A 44 -20.49 -13.42 2.03
CA GLU A 44 -19.87 -13.71 3.33
C GLU A 44 -19.29 -15.12 3.41
N TYR A 45 -19.98 -16.11 2.82
CA TYR A 45 -19.45 -17.47 2.66
C TYR A 45 -18.12 -17.45 1.90
N TYR A 46 -18.07 -16.75 0.77
CA TYR A 46 -16.87 -16.74 -0.06
C TYR A 46 -15.73 -15.93 0.57
N LYS A 47 -16.04 -14.87 1.33
CA LYS A 47 -15.06 -14.18 2.18
C LYS A 47 -14.39 -15.17 3.14
N TRP A 48 -15.20 -15.98 3.82
CA TRP A 48 -14.68 -17.01 4.72
C TRP A 48 -13.80 -18.01 3.97
N HIS A 49 -14.23 -18.48 2.80
CA HIS A 49 -13.46 -19.37 1.93
C HIS A 49 -12.08 -18.80 1.60
N LEU A 50 -12.02 -17.60 1.02
CA LEU A 50 -10.77 -16.93 0.64
C LEU A 50 -9.77 -16.82 1.81
N ASN A 51 -10.25 -16.56 3.03
CA ASN A 51 -9.40 -16.38 4.21
C ASN A 51 -9.02 -17.68 4.93
N HIS A 52 -9.67 -18.82 4.63
CA HIS A 52 -9.45 -20.08 5.36
C HIS A 52 -8.93 -21.22 4.48
N THR A 53 -8.93 -21.06 3.16
CA THR A 53 -8.43 -22.07 2.21
C THR A 53 -7.38 -21.47 1.28
N PRO A 54 -6.17 -21.13 1.77
CA PRO A 54 -5.08 -20.73 0.90
C PRO A 54 -4.57 -21.93 0.08
N GLU A 55 -4.28 -21.70 -1.20
CA GLU A 55 -3.63 -22.64 -2.11
C GLU A 55 -2.21 -22.14 -2.45
N GLY A 56 -1.24 -22.61 -1.65
CA GLY A 56 0.14 -22.13 -1.74
C GLY A 56 0.25 -20.69 -1.26
N VAL A 57 0.67 -19.79 -2.16
CA VAL A 57 0.88 -18.35 -1.89
C VAL A 57 -0.33 -17.48 -2.28
N ASN A 58 -1.37 -18.08 -2.85
CA ASN A 58 -2.59 -17.38 -3.27
C ASN A 58 -3.82 -17.97 -2.56
N PRO A 59 -4.92 -17.21 -2.39
CA PRO A 59 -6.19 -17.77 -1.96
C PRO A 59 -6.78 -18.69 -3.03
N ASP A 60 -7.48 -19.76 -2.62
CA ASP A 60 -8.23 -20.62 -3.55
C ASP A 60 -9.41 -19.87 -4.18
N ILE A 61 -9.32 -19.61 -5.48
CA ILE A 61 -10.38 -18.95 -6.26
C ILE A 61 -11.43 -19.93 -6.82
N GLN A 62 -11.23 -21.24 -6.65
CA GLN A 62 -12.09 -22.30 -7.19
C GLN A 62 -13.15 -22.79 -6.21
N ASP A 63 -13.34 -22.13 -5.05
CA ASP A 63 -14.40 -22.46 -4.09
C ASP A 63 -14.34 -23.92 -3.59
N GLY A 64 -13.12 -24.43 -3.36
CA GLY A 64 -12.86 -25.81 -2.96
C GLY A 64 -13.07 -26.85 -4.06
N ASN A 65 -13.41 -26.42 -5.28
CA ASN A 65 -13.49 -27.29 -6.44
C ASN A 65 -12.11 -27.51 -7.04
N ASN A 66 -11.96 -28.63 -7.77
CA ASN A 66 -10.77 -28.92 -8.56
C ASN A 66 -10.86 -28.43 -10.02
N TRP A 67 -11.75 -27.46 -10.28
CA TRP A 67 -11.97 -26.88 -11.60
C TRP A 67 -12.40 -25.42 -11.45
N CYS A 68 -11.95 -24.57 -12.37
CA CYS A 68 -12.30 -23.15 -12.43
C CYS A 68 -13.49 -22.90 -13.35
N CYS A 69 -13.43 -23.37 -14.61
CA CYS A 69 -14.53 -23.21 -15.57
C CYS A 69 -14.86 -24.50 -16.34
N LYS A 70 -16.07 -24.54 -16.93
CA LYS A 70 -16.53 -25.64 -17.80
C LYS A 70 -16.95 -25.13 -19.16
N VAL A 71 -16.46 -25.77 -20.23
CA VAL A 71 -16.85 -25.48 -21.62
C VAL A 71 -17.22 -26.78 -22.31
N GLY A 72 -18.46 -26.88 -22.80
CA GLY A 72 -19.02 -28.10 -23.37
C GLY A 72 -19.10 -29.25 -22.36
N GLY A 73 -19.25 -28.93 -21.08
CA GLY A 73 -19.23 -29.90 -19.97
C GLY A 73 -17.85 -30.43 -19.58
N VAL A 74 -16.77 -30.02 -20.25
CA VAL A 74 -15.38 -30.35 -19.88
C VAL A 74 -14.87 -29.32 -18.87
N ALA A 75 -14.26 -29.80 -17.79
CA ALA A 75 -13.69 -28.96 -16.73
C ALA A 75 -12.24 -28.55 -17.05
N TYR A 76 -11.91 -27.31 -16.73
CA TYR A 76 -10.60 -26.68 -16.92
C TYR A 76 -10.14 -26.03 -15.60
N GLY A 77 -8.82 -25.97 -15.37
CA GLY A 77 -8.21 -25.35 -14.20
C GLY A 77 -8.04 -23.85 -14.34
N GLU A 78 -7.53 -23.19 -13.29
CA GLU A 78 -7.36 -21.72 -13.28
C GLU A 78 -6.43 -21.20 -14.38
N ASP A 79 -5.32 -21.89 -14.67
CA ASP A 79 -4.33 -21.43 -15.66
C ASP A 79 -4.70 -21.78 -17.12
N ASP A 80 -5.83 -22.47 -17.35
CA ASP A 80 -6.27 -22.86 -18.68
C ASP A 80 -6.81 -21.65 -19.48
N PRO A 81 -6.46 -21.48 -20.77
CA PRO A 81 -6.89 -20.34 -21.59
C PRO A 81 -8.42 -20.15 -21.67
N GLN A 82 -9.18 -21.23 -21.52
CA GLN A 82 -10.65 -21.24 -21.55
C GLN A 82 -11.26 -20.44 -20.39
N CYS A 83 -10.54 -20.34 -19.26
CA CYS A 83 -10.98 -19.63 -18.08
C CYS A 83 -10.42 -18.20 -18.00
N GLN A 84 -9.67 -17.74 -19.01
CA GLN A 84 -9.07 -16.41 -19.05
C GLN A 84 -9.92 -15.44 -19.87
N GLN A 85 -10.33 -14.31 -19.26
CA GLN A 85 -11.13 -13.26 -19.91
C GLN A 85 -10.59 -11.87 -19.54
N GLY A 86 -10.10 -11.12 -20.52
CA GLY A 86 -9.67 -9.73 -20.32
C GLY A 86 -8.56 -9.53 -19.29
N GLY A 87 -7.64 -10.51 -19.16
CA GLY A 87 -6.58 -10.50 -18.14
C GLY A 87 -7.03 -10.95 -16.75
N PHE A 88 -8.26 -11.47 -16.61
CA PHE A 88 -8.75 -12.10 -15.40
C PHE A 88 -8.91 -13.60 -15.60
N THR A 89 -8.61 -14.35 -14.55
CA THR A 89 -9.06 -15.73 -14.40
C THR A 89 -10.48 -15.72 -13.87
N VAL A 90 -11.39 -16.42 -14.54
CA VAL A 90 -12.82 -16.45 -14.23
C VAL A 90 -13.23 -17.86 -13.82
N CYS A 91 -13.56 -18.03 -12.54
CA CYS A 91 -13.99 -19.30 -11.97
C CYS A 91 -15.49 -19.31 -11.61
N GLY A 92 -16.04 -20.50 -11.47
CA GLY A 92 -17.47 -20.70 -11.21
C GLY A 92 -18.34 -20.49 -12.44
N VAL A 93 -17.80 -20.68 -13.65
CA VAL A 93 -18.54 -20.47 -14.90
C VAL A 93 -18.65 -21.75 -15.72
N CYS A 94 -19.87 -22.06 -16.15
CA CYS A 94 -20.21 -23.23 -16.96
C CYS A 94 -20.92 -22.75 -18.23
N ASP A 95 -20.31 -22.99 -19.39
CA ASP A 95 -20.80 -22.56 -20.70
C ASP A 95 -21.16 -21.06 -20.72
N GLY A 96 -20.33 -20.25 -20.05
CA GLY A 96 -20.50 -18.80 -19.95
C GLY A 96 -21.48 -18.31 -18.89
N ASN A 97 -22.06 -19.19 -18.06
CA ASN A 97 -22.98 -18.80 -16.98
C ASN A 97 -22.43 -19.17 -15.59
N PRO A 98 -22.70 -18.35 -14.54
CA PRO A 98 -22.36 -18.70 -13.16
C PRO A 98 -22.92 -20.07 -12.74
N CYS A 99 -22.13 -20.87 -12.02
CA CYS A 99 -22.47 -22.25 -11.68
C CYS A 99 -21.84 -22.85 -10.42
N TYR A 100 -21.07 -22.09 -9.61
CA TYR A 100 -20.75 -22.54 -8.25
C TYR A 100 -21.98 -22.37 -7.36
N GLU A 101 -22.77 -23.43 -7.25
CA GLU A 101 -24.07 -23.42 -6.56
C GLU A 101 -23.96 -23.93 -5.12
N HIS A 102 -24.56 -23.18 -4.20
CA HIS A 102 -24.66 -23.54 -2.79
C HIS A 102 -26.08 -23.39 -2.28
N SER A 103 -26.49 -24.32 -1.41
CA SER A 103 -27.79 -24.29 -0.75
C SER A 103 -27.77 -23.38 0.47
N TYR A 104 -28.80 -22.56 0.64
CA TYR A 104 -28.97 -21.65 1.79
C TYR A 104 -30.05 -22.17 2.74
N TYR A 105 -29.67 -22.38 3.99
CA TYR A 105 -30.53 -22.89 5.06
C TYR A 105 -30.76 -21.81 6.13
N ASP A 106 -31.93 -21.80 6.74
CA ASP A 106 -32.19 -20.96 7.92
C ASP A 106 -31.58 -21.55 9.20
N SER A 107 -31.71 -20.84 10.32
CA SER A 107 -31.21 -21.25 11.63
C SER A 107 -31.84 -22.54 12.17
N GLU A 108 -32.96 -23.00 11.59
CA GLU A 108 -33.62 -24.25 11.93
C GLU A 108 -33.21 -25.40 10.99
N GLY A 109 -32.34 -25.14 10.01
CA GLY A 109 -31.83 -26.11 9.03
C GLY A 109 -32.76 -26.35 7.85
N LYS A 110 -33.76 -25.48 7.62
CA LYS A 110 -34.68 -25.61 6.49
C LYS A 110 -34.11 -24.88 5.27
N LEU A 111 -34.17 -25.54 4.11
CA LEU A 111 -33.77 -24.96 2.83
C LEU A 111 -34.69 -23.77 2.48
N LYS A 112 -34.09 -22.59 2.32
CA LYS A 112 -34.80 -21.34 1.98
C LYS A 112 -34.52 -20.91 0.54
N GLY A 113 -33.40 -21.32 -0.02
CA GLY A 113 -33.04 -21.03 -1.40
C GLY A 113 -31.61 -21.43 -1.70
N LYS A 114 -31.00 -20.74 -2.65
CA LYS A 114 -29.62 -20.98 -3.08
C LYS A 114 -28.96 -19.72 -3.60
N PHE A 115 -27.63 -19.70 -3.52
CA PHE A 115 -26.80 -18.71 -4.19
C PHE A 115 -25.87 -19.37 -5.19
N VAL A 116 -25.53 -18.63 -6.24
CA VAL A 116 -24.59 -19.07 -7.28
C VAL A 116 -23.47 -18.04 -7.40
N LEU A 117 -22.22 -18.48 -7.38
CA LEU A 117 -21.04 -17.62 -7.43
C LEU A 117 -20.39 -17.65 -8.82
N GLU A 118 -19.90 -16.48 -9.24
CA GLU A 118 -18.92 -16.28 -10.31
C GLU A 118 -17.78 -15.44 -9.72
N ILE A 119 -16.55 -15.87 -9.97
CA ILE A 119 -15.34 -15.28 -9.37
C ILE A 119 -14.41 -14.80 -10.47
N LYS A 120 -13.87 -13.60 -10.33
CA LYS A 120 -12.83 -13.04 -11.21
C LYS A 120 -11.65 -12.62 -10.36
N ALA A 121 -10.50 -13.20 -10.64
CA ALA A 121 -9.24 -12.85 -9.99
C ALA A 121 -8.23 -12.41 -11.05
N LYS A 122 -7.34 -11.49 -10.68
CA LYS A 122 -6.21 -11.11 -11.51
C LYS A 122 -4.91 -11.50 -10.80
N LYS A 123 -4.09 -12.30 -11.47
CA LYS A 123 -2.73 -12.64 -11.03
C LYS A 123 -1.81 -11.53 -11.54
N ILE A 124 -1.18 -10.77 -10.64
CA ILE A 124 -0.13 -9.80 -10.98
C ILE A 124 1.15 -10.26 -10.27
N CYS A 125 2.20 -10.46 -11.06
CA CYS A 125 3.46 -11.06 -10.66
C CYS A 125 3.29 -12.40 -9.91
N GLY A 126 2.36 -13.24 -10.38
CA GLY A 126 2.07 -14.53 -9.74
C GLY A 126 1.27 -14.43 -8.43
N ARG A 127 0.77 -13.25 -8.05
CA ARG A 127 -0.06 -13.02 -6.85
C ARG A 127 -1.45 -12.53 -7.15
N ILE A 128 -2.42 -13.02 -6.40
CA ILE A 128 -3.81 -12.54 -6.43
C ILE A 128 -3.94 -11.44 -5.37
N LEU A 129 -3.93 -10.18 -5.82
CA LEU A 129 -4.02 -9.01 -4.94
C LEU A 129 -5.48 -8.63 -4.61
N GLY A 130 -6.43 -9.19 -5.35
CA GLY A 130 -7.85 -8.89 -5.21
C GLY A 130 -8.71 -9.84 -6.04
N VAL A 131 -9.92 -10.08 -5.54
CA VAL A 131 -10.90 -11.01 -6.12
C VAL A 131 -12.25 -10.32 -6.21
N TYR A 132 -12.84 -10.32 -7.40
CA TYR A 132 -14.22 -9.90 -7.62
C TYR A 132 -15.13 -11.11 -7.53
N VAL A 133 -16.20 -10.99 -6.76
CA VAL A 133 -17.17 -12.07 -6.53
C VAL A 133 -18.54 -11.53 -6.88
N THR A 134 -19.20 -12.22 -7.80
CA THR A 134 -20.61 -11.99 -8.13
C THR A 134 -21.43 -13.11 -7.53
N SER A 135 -22.33 -12.78 -6.62
CA SER A 135 -23.22 -13.71 -5.94
C SER A 135 -24.67 -13.48 -6.38
N ILE A 136 -25.31 -14.52 -6.92
CA ILE A 136 -26.69 -14.48 -7.41
C ILE A 136 -27.56 -15.30 -6.46
N GLY A 137 -28.37 -14.63 -5.64
CA GLY A 137 -29.27 -15.25 -4.68
C GLY A 137 -30.69 -15.45 -5.23
N SER A 138 -31.31 -16.57 -4.87
CA SER A 138 -32.70 -16.88 -5.20
C SER A 138 -33.37 -17.73 -4.12
N THR A 139 -34.68 -17.54 -3.90
CA THR A 139 -35.47 -18.38 -2.99
C THR A 139 -35.96 -19.66 -3.67
N GLU A 140 -36.23 -20.69 -2.87
CA GLU A 140 -36.78 -21.96 -3.36
C GLU A 140 -38.22 -21.80 -3.89
N GLU A 141 -39.04 -20.97 -3.24
CA GLU A 141 -40.44 -20.75 -3.64
C GLU A 141 -40.56 -19.90 -4.92
N TYR A 142 -39.59 -19.00 -5.17
CA TYR A 142 -39.57 -18.09 -6.31
C TYR A 142 -38.19 -18.04 -6.99
N PRO A 143 -37.77 -19.11 -7.70
CA PRO A 143 -36.42 -19.22 -8.28
C PRO A 143 -36.15 -18.25 -9.44
N ASN A 144 -37.20 -17.69 -10.02
CA ASN A 144 -37.10 -16.69 -11.09
C ASN A 144 -36.87 -15.26 -10.55
N ILE A 145 -37.03 -15.03 -9.24
CA ILE A 145 -36.76 -13.75 -8.60
C ILE A 145 -35.35 -13.80 -8.04
N LYS A 146 -34.40 -13.28 -8.82
CA LYS A 146 -32.97 -13.26 -8.49
C LYS A 146 -32.53 -11.87 -8.05
N ARG A 147 -31.52 -11.82 -7.19
CA ARG A 147 -30.79 -10.61 -6.82
C ARG A 147 -29.32 -10.88 -6.95
N THR A 148 -28.58 -9.91 -7.45
CA THR A 148 -27.15 -10.07 -7.73
C THR A 148 -26.37 -9.01 -6.98
N VAL A 149 -25.36 -9.45 -6.24
CA VAL A 149 -24.43 -8.58 -5.53
C VAL A 149 -23.04 -8.83 -6.10
N GLN A 150 -22.31 -7.77 -6.38
CA GLN A 150 -20.90 -7.83 -6.75
C GLN A 150 -20.05 -7.16 -5.67
N VAL A 151 -18.99 -7.85 -5.25
CA VAL A 151 -18.05 -7.40 -4.24
C VAL A 151 -16.62 -7.54 -4.76
N LYS A 152 -15.76 -6.59 -4.38
CA LYS A 152 -14.31 -6.74 -4.51
C LYS A 152 -13.74 -7.03 -3.12
N PHE A 153 -13.08 -8.17 -2.99
CA PHE A 153 -12.25 -8.54 -1.86
C PHE A 153 -10.79 -8.19 -2.14
N ALA A 154 -10.11 -7.60 -1.17
CA ALA A 154 -8.67 -7.39 -1.21
C ALA A 154 -8.10 -7.34 0.21
N ALA A 155 -6.84 -7.72 0.37
CA ALA A 155 -6.11 -7.50 1.60
C ALA A 155 -5.85 -6.00 1.80
N THR A 156 -5.84 -5.54 3.05
CA THR A 156 -5.59 -4.12 3.35
C THR A 156 -4.10 -3.83 3.19
N SER A 157 -3.76 -3.06 2.16
CA SER A 157 -2.38 -2.66 1.90
C SER A 157 -1.91 -1.57 2.88
N ILE A 158 -0.61 -1.52 3.13
CA ILE A 158 0.07 -0.39 3.79
C ILE A 158 -0.23 0.96 3.11
N ALA A 159 -0.63 0.94 1.84
CA ALA A 159 -1.09 2.08 1.05
C ALA A 159 -2.29 2.85 1.66
N ASP A 160 -3.02 2.23 2.60
CA ASP A 160 -4.15 2.88 3.27
C ASP A 160 -3.73 3.89 4.35
N TYR A 161 -2.44 3.90 4.71
CA TYR A 161 -1.85 4.80 5.69
C TYR A 161 -1.04 5.89 4.99
N ALA A 162 -1.06 7.10 5.54
CA ALA A 162 -0.04 8.09 5.18
C ALA A 162 1.31 7.71 5.83
N TYR A 163 1.26 7.18 7.06
CA TYR A 163 2.45 6.81 7.83
C TYR A 163 2.24 5.53 8.65
N ILE A 164 3.24 4.65 8.61
CA ILE A 164 3.43 3.53 9.55
C ILE A 164 4.88 3.58 10.03
N ILE A 165 5.09 3.73 11.34
CA ILE A 165 6.42 3.97 11.91
C ILE A 165 6.69 2.98 13.06
N ASN A 166 7.86 2.34 13.13
CA ASN A 166 8.22 1.42 14.22
C ASN A 166 9.01 2.08 15.37
N ASP A 167 8.97 3.42 15.46
CA ASP A 167 9.72 4.21 16.43
C ASP A 167 8.94 5.47 16.86
N GLY A 168 9.42 6.12 17.93
CA GLY A 168 8.86 7.36 18.44
C GLY A 168 9.06 8.50 17.45
N VAL A 169 8.06 9.36 17.30
CA VAL A 169 8.07 10.39 16.24
C VAL A 169 7.50 11.73 16.70
N TRP A 170 8.06 12.81 16.16
CA TRP A 170 7.53 14.17 16.30
C TRP A 170 7.05 14.70 14.95
N ALA A 171 5.73 14.79 14.79
CA ALA A 171 5.10 15.54 13.72
C ALA A 171 4.94 17.00 14.15
N GLY A 172 5.87 17.86 13.71
CA GLY A 172 5.88 19.30 14.03
C GLY A 172 4.65 20.06 13.48
N SER A 173 4.45 21.29 13.96
CA SER A 173 3.32 22.15 13.59
C SER A 173 3.32 22.62 12.14
N ASP A 174 4.41 22.38 11.43
CA ASP A 174 4.63 22.71 10.01
C ASP A 174 4.25 21.56 9.06
N ARG A 175 3.47 20.58 9.55
CA ARG A 175 3.02 19.42 8.79
C ARG A 175 1.52 19.41 8.62
N GLU A 176 1.09 19.09 7.42
CA GLU A 176 -0.29 18.70 7.11
C GLU A 176 -0.33 17.23 6.68
N ILE A 177 -1.17 16.44 7.35
CA ILE A 177 -1.25 14.99 7.17
C ILE A 177 -2.69 14.59 6.84
N PHE A 178 -2.91 14.21 5.59
CA PHE A 178 -4.18 13.74 5.08
C PHE A 178 -4.12 12.22 4.91
N GLY A 179 -4.53 11.46 5.92
CA GLY A 179 -4.47 9.99 5.91
C GLY A 179 -4.18 9.38 7.29
N LYS A 180 -4.39 8.07 7.43
CA LYS A 180 -4.14 7.38 8.72
C LYS A 180 -2.66 7.47 9.09
N TYR A 181 -2.37 7.70 10.36
CA TYR A 181 -1.02 7.84 10.90
C TYR A 181 -0.84 6.85 12.05
N HIS A 182 0.17 5.99 11.98
CA HIS A 182 0.45 4.98 13.00
C HIS A 182 1.92 5.00 13.44
N SER A 183 2.14 4.78 14.74
CA SER A 183 3.45 4.39 15.28
C SER A 183 3.31 3.23 16.28
N ASN A 184 4.23 2.27 16.22
CA ASN A 184 4.37 1.24 17.26
C ASN A 184 4.90 1.79 18.59
N SER A 185 5.32 3.05 18.62
CA SER A 185 5.79 3.79 19.78
C SER A 185 4.97 5.08 19.95
N GLY A 186 5.47 6.03 20.74
CA GLY A 186 4.75 7.26 21.04
C GLY A 186 4.85 8.33 19.96
N ILE A 187 3.80 9.14 19.85
CA ILE A 187 3.66 10.20 18.84
C ILE A 187 3.50 11.55 19.54
N ARG A 188 4.40 12.49 19.23
CA ARG A 188 4.17 13.92 19.43
C ARG A 188 3.55 14.52 18.16
N MET A 189 2.25 14.72 18.17
CA MET A 189 1.47 15.29 17.06
C MET A 189 1.17 16.77 17.33
N ASP A 190 2.04 17.66 16.85
CA ASP A 190 1.84 19.12 16.85
C ASP A 190 1.26 19.64 15.52
N GLY A 191 1.33 18.84 14.45
CA GLY A 191 0.80 19.15 13.12
C GLY A 191 -0.73 18.98 12.98
N THR A 192 -1.23 19.36 11.81
CA THR A 192 -2.65 19.21 11.44
C THR A 192 -2.87 17.88 10.76
N HIS A 193 -3.97 17.19 11.11
CA HIS A 193 -4.36 15.95 10.45
C HIS A 193 -5.89 15.86 10.27
N ASN A 194 -6.36 14.96 9.41
CA ASN A 194 -7.79 14.78 9.13
C ASN A 194 -8.32 13.34 9.31
N SER A 195 -7.50 12.45 9.88
CA SER A 195 -7.78 11.01 9.97
C SER A 195 -7.24 10.45 11.29
N LEU A 196 -7.36 9.13 11.49
CA LEU A 196 -6.93 8.48 12.72
C LEU A 196 -5.43 8.62 12.93
N VAL A 197 -5.06 9.01 14.15
CA VAL A 197 -3.67 8.98 14.65
C VAL A 197 -3.62 7.93 15.75
N THR A 198 -2.81 6.90 15.54
CA THR A 198 -2.82 5.70 16.38
C THR A 198 -1.43 5.39 16.92
N SER A 199 -1.36 5.01 18.19
CA SER A 199 -0.12 4.54 18.82
C SER A 199 -0.33 3.17 19.44
N ALA A 200 0.66 2.28 19.31
CA ALA A 200 0.59 0.96 19.91
C ALA A 200 0.84 0.95 21.42
N VAL A 201 1.43 2.02 21.96
CA VAL A 201 1.74 2.14 23.39
C VAL A 201 0.70 2.98 24.10
N ASP A 202 0.43 2.63 25.36
CA ASP A 202 -0.45 3.42 26.22
C ASP A 202 0.26 4.70 26.68
N ASN A 203 1.53 4.58 27.04
CA ASN A 203 2.39 5.68 27.47
C ASN A 203 3.84 5.48 27.03
N TRP A 204 4.60 6.56 26.94
CA TRP A 204 6.00 6.57 26.53
C TRP A 204 6.78 7.72 27.17
N VAL A 205 8.12 7.61 27.17
CA VAL A 205 9.01 8.64 27.69
C VAL A 205 9.44 9.57 26.55
N CYS A 206 8.88 10.79 26.54
CA CYS A 206 9.26 11.85 25.61
C CYS A 206 10.52 12.57 26.12
N THR A 207 11.57 12.55 25.31
CA THR A 207 12.90 13.15 25.60
C THR A 207 13.10 14.49 24.89
N SER A 208 14.25 15.13 25.11
CA SER A 208 14.66 16.36 24.39
C SER A 208 14.65 16.19 22.87
N ALA A 209 14.83 14.98 22.35
CA ALA A 209 14.74 14.62 20.94
C ALA A 209 13.41 14.94 20.28
N PHE A 210 12.37 14.93 21.09
CA PHE A 210 11.00 15.21 20.72
C PHE A 210 10.58 16.58 21.27
N GLY A 211 11.54 17.42 21.68
CA GLY A 211 11.31 18.73 22.26
C GLY A 211 10.66 18.70 23.64
N CYS A 212 10.80 17.60 24.39
CA CYS A 212 10.26 17.46 25.75
C CYS A 212 11.33 17.69 26.81
N HIS A 213 10.94 18.38 27.88
CA HIS A 213 11.78 18.53 29.06
C HIS A 213 10.91 18.57 30.32
N SER A 214 11.39 18.03 31.44
CA SER A 214 10.67 18.01 32.73
C SER A 214 10.11 19.36 33.23
N TRP A 215 10.69 20.50 32.85
CA TRP A 215 10.18 21.83 33.19
C TRP A 215 9.23 22.43 32.14
N ASN A 216 9.05 21.77 31.00
CA ASN A 216 8.19 22.18 29.90
C ASN A 216 7.60 20.95 29.19
N CYS A 217 6.84 20.14 29.93
CA CYS A 217 6.17 18.98 29.34
C CYS A 217 4.96 19.43 28.49
N PRO A 218 4.78 18.85 27.29
CA PRO A 218 3.60 19.10 26.47
C PRO A 218 2.29 18.71 27.16
N GLU A 219 1.17 19.18 26.61
CA GLU A 219 -0.16 18.74 27.04
C GLU A 219 -0.31 17.22 26.86
N GLY A 220 -0.89 16.54 27.85
CA GLY A 220 -0.97 15.07 27.87
C GLY A 220 0.28 14.39 28.46
N CYS A 221 1.19 15.15 29.06
CA CYS A 221 2.40 14.63 29.68
C CYS A 221 2.59 15.10 31.13
N THR A 222 3.36 14.32 31.89
CA THR A 222 3.79 14.66 33.26
C THR A 222 5.32 14.56 33.39
N PRO A 223 5.97 15.41 34.22
CA PRO A 223 7.41 15.33 34.42
C PRO A 223 7.86 13.97 34.98
N SER A 224 8.88 13.37 34.36
CA SER A 224 9.49 12.11 34.80
C SER A 224 11.00 12.18 34.65
N GLY A 225 11.71 12.43 35.76
CA GLY A 225 13.15 12.70 35.74
C GLY A 225 13.49 13.99 34.97
N PHE A 226 14.37 13.90 33.98
CA PHE A 226 14.67 14.99 33.03
C PHE A 226 13.72 15.02 31.83
N ASN A 227 12.90 13.98 31.67
CA ASN A 227 12.01 13.77 30.53
C ASN A 227 10.55 13.99 30.94
N CYS A 228 9.63 13.67 30.02
CA CYS A 228 8.19 13.69 30.25
C CYS A 228 7.61 12.30 29.99
N LEU A 229 6.80 11.78 30.92
CA LEU A 229 5.96 10.60 30.67
C LEU A 229 4.66 11.07 30.03
N CYS A 230 4.37 10.57 28.83
CA CYS A 230 3.29 11.04 27.99
C CYS A 230 2.38 9.89 27.57
N ASP A 231 1.13 10.21 27.25
CA ASP A 231 0.21 9.34 26.53
C ASP A 231 0.78 8.90 25.16
N GLY A 232 0.33 7.76 24.65
CA GLY A 232 0.78 7.21 23.36
C GLY A 232 0.67 8.19 22.19
N VAL A 233 -0.35 9.05 22.18
CA VAL A 233 -0.43 10.21 21.29
C VAL A 233 -0.65 11.47 22.13
N MET A 234 0.22 12.46 21.94
CA MET A 234 0.19 13.74 22.65
C MET A 234 0.60 14.89 21.73
N GLY A 235 0.43 16.14 22.15
CA GLY A 235 0.88 17.32 21.39
C GLY A 235 -0.16 18.42 21.27
N GLY A 236 0.22 19.49 20.58
CA GLY A 236 -0.61 20.68 20.33
C GLY A 236 -1.50 20.59 19.09
N GLY A 237 -1.33 19.57 18.26
CA GLY A 237 -2.06 19.36 17.00
C GLY A 237 -3.49 18.85 17.22
N GLY A 238 -4.24 18.69 16.13
CA GLY A 238 -5.63 18.25 16.19
C GLY A 238 -6.20 17.82 14.84
N PRO A 239 -7.43 17.26 14.84
CA PRO A 239 -8.34 17.13 15.99
C PRO A 239 -8.04 15.93 16.91
N LYS A 240 -8.17 16.10 18.24
CA LYS A 240 -7.72 15.09 19.24
C LYS A 240 -8.65 13.88 19.41
N ASP A 241 -9.92 13.97 19.00
CA ASP A 241 -10.89 12.87 19.07
C ASP A 241 -10.56 11.69 18.12
N LEU A 242 -9.75 11.97 17.10
CA LEU A 242 -9.21 10.98 16.18
C LEU A 242 -7.94 10.29 16.71
N TRP A 243 -7.44 10.68 17.89
CA TRP A 243 -6.32 10.01 18.54
C TRP A 243 -6.80 8.74 19.25
N LYS A 244 -6.13 7.61 18.99
CA LYS A 244 -6.46 6.29 19.58
C LYS A 244 -5.19 5.59 20.04
N PHE A 245 -5.16 5.23 21.32
CA PHE A 245 -4.06 4.50 21.93
C PHE A 245 -4.53 3.85 23.25
N PRO A 246 -3.96 2.70 23.64
CA PRO A 246 -3.14 1.84 22.79
C PRO A 246 -3.98 1.12 21.71
N VAL A 247 -3.37 0.78 20.59
CA VAL A 247 -3.90 -0.15 19.57
C VAL A 247 -2.89 -1.29 19.32
N PRO A 248 -3.24 -2.39 18.63
CA PRO A 248 -2.26 -3.41 18.27
C PRO A 248 -1.12 -2.82 17.41
N PRO A 249 0.15 -3.27 17.61
CA PRO A 249 1.27 -2.85 16.79
C PRO A 249 1.24 -3.50 15.41
N PHE A 250 1.91 -2.87 14.44
CA PHE A 250 2.20 -3.41 13.13
C PHE A 250 3.44 -4.31 13.18
N ASP A 251 3.41 -5.42 12.43
CA ASP A 251 4.54 -6.32 12.33
C ASP A 251 5.48 -5.94 11.17
N PHE A 252 6.57 -5.24 11.49
CA PHE A 252 7.60 -4.90 10.50
C PHE A 252 8.44 -6.11 10.07
N SER A 253 8.51 -7.17 10.87
CA SER A 253 9.30 -8.36 10.54
C SER A 253 8.66 -9.18 9.42
N GLY A 254 7.32 -9.17 9.33
CA GLY A 254 6.58 -9.77 8.22
C GLY A 254 6.88 -9.12 6.86
N ILE A 255 7.29 -7.85 6.84
CA ILE A 255 7.66 -7.13 5.60
C ILE A 255 8.98 -7.65 5.01
N THR A 256 9.93 -8.12 5.85
CA THR A 256 11.26 -8.59 5.38
C THR A 256 11.24 -9.96 4.71
N ALA A 257 10.30 -10.83 5.09
CA ALA A 257 10.15 -12.15 4.46
C ALA A 257 9.91 -12.06 2.92
N ASP A 258 9.39 -10.92 2.47
CA ASP A 258 9.00 -10.66 1.07
C ASP A 258 10.20 -10.39 0.14
N LEU A 259 11.32 -9.82 0.61
CA LEU A 259 12.42 -9.43 -0.28
C LEU A 259 13.11 -10.61 -0.99
N SER A 260 13.28 -11.74 -0.30
CA SER A 260 13.83 -12.96 -0.91
C SER A 260 12.89 -13.54 -1.97
N GLU A 261 11.59 -13.44 -1.73
CA GLU A 261 10.58 -13.85 -2.69
C GLU A 261 10.53 -12.91 -3.90
N MET A 262 10.58 -11.59 -3.68
CA MET A 262 10.69 -10.59 -4.73
C MET A 262 11.92 -10.82 -5.61
N LYS A 263 13.10 -11.15 -5.06
CA LYS A 263 14.28 -11.49 -5.86
C LYS A 263 14.00 -12.66 -6.80
N ASN A 264 13.43 -13.75 -6.27
CA ASN A 264 13.10 -14.93 -7.06
C ASN A 264 12.05 -14.62 -8.14
N LEU A 265 11.02 -13.83 -7.83
CA LEU A 265 10.01 -13.42 -8.80
C LEU A 265 10.60 -12.50 -9.88
N ALA A 266 11.50 -11.60 -9.51
CA ALA A 266 12.18 -10.70 -10.43
C ALA A 266 13.06 -11.45 -11.42
N GLN A 267 13.74 -12.51 -10.99
CA GLN A 267 14.56 -13.35 -11.88
C GLN A 267 13.74 -14.17 -12.88
N ASN A 268 12.48 -14.49 -12.54
CA ASN A 268 11.63 -15.37 -13.34
C ASN A 268 10.57 -14.65 -14.18
N LEU A 269 9.97 -13.58 -13.64
CA LEU A 269 8.82 -12.87 -14.22
C LEU A 269 9.03 -11.36 -14.35
N GLY A 270 9.83 -10.77 -13.46
CA GLY A 270 10.15 -9.33 -13.43
C GLY A 270 11.50 -9.00 -14.07
N LEU A 271 12.16 -7.98 -13.54
CA LEU A 271 13.51 -7.58 -13.90
C LEU A 271 14.43 -7.62 -12.68
N TYR A 272 15.60 -8.21 -12.82
CA TYR A 272 16.58 -8.34 -11.76
C TYR A 272 17.93 -7.74 -12.20
N TYR A 273 18.47 -6.86 -11.37
CA TYR A 273 19.80 -6.28 -11.50
C TYR A 273 20.68 -6.76 -10.34
N PRO A 274 21.78 -7.51 -10.61
CA PRO A 274 22.73 -7.95 -9.60
C PRO A 274 23.50 -6.75 -9.01
N PRO A 275 24.39 -6.93 -8.01
CA PRO A 275 25.21 -5.84 -7.51
C PRO A 275 25.94 -5.11 -8.65
N SER A 276 26.01 -3.78 -8.62
CA SER A 276 26.56 -2.97 -9.71
C SER A 276 28.02 -3.30 -10.03
N THR A 277 28.74 -3.81 -9.02
CA THR A 277 30.11 -4.34 -9.13
C THR A 277 30.26 -5.51 -10.10
N THR A 278 29.15 -6.17 -10.44
CA THR A 278 29.07 -7.23 -11.46
C THR A 278 29.27 -6.67 -12.88
N THR A 279 28.82 -5.43 -13.09
CA THR A 279 28.94 -4.71 -14.37
C THR A 279 30.24 -3.91 -14.43
N ASP A 280 30.59 -3.19 -13.37
CA ASP A 280 31.86 -2.46 -13.23
C ASP A 280 32.41 -2.64 -11.81
N PRO A 281 33.61 -3.20 -11.62
CA PRO A 281 34.21 -3.41 -10.29
C PRO A 281 34.34 -2.16 -9.41
N ASN A 282 34.29 -0.95 -9.97
CA ASN A 282 34.38 0.31 -9.24
C ASN A 282 33.01 0.97 -9.01
N ALA A 283 31.92 0.32 -9.43
CA ALA A 283 30.59 0.86 -9.30
C ALA A 283 30.19 1.10 -7.83
N LYS A 284 29.30 2.07 -7.65
CA LYS A 284 28.83 2.56 -6.34
C LYS A 284 27.32 2.39 -6.13
N GLY A 285 26.64 1.76 -7.09
CA GLY A 285 25.20 1.63 -7.13
C GLY A 285 24.63 1.88 -8.52
N TYR A 286 23.32 1.99 -8.58
CA TYR A 286 22.56 2.26 -9.79
C TYR A 286 21.78 3.56 -9.70
N HIS A 287 21.56 4.20 -10.84
CA HIS A 287 20.62 5.31 -10.98
C HIS A 287 19.53 4.91 -11.98
N LEU A 288 18.28 4.90 -11.55
CA LEU A 288 17.11 4.52 -12.34
C LEU A 288 16.25 5.75 -12.63
N VAL A 289 16.00 5.98 -13.92
CA VAL A 289 15.19 7.11 -14.39
C VAL A 289 13.95 6.57 -15.10
N PHE A 290 12.76 6.82 -14.54
CA PHE A 290 11.50 6.44 -15.16
C PHE A 290 11.11 7.40 -16.28
N ASN A 291 10.74 6.84 -17.43
CA ASN A 291 10.35 7.60 -18.62
C ASN A 291 8.82 7.65 -18.79
N PRO A 292 8.25 8.78 -19.28
CA PRO A 292 6.80 8.94 -19.47
C PRO A 292 6.15 7.94 -20.46
N ASP A 293 6.93 7.25 -21.28
CA ASP A 293 6.42 6.23 -22.19
C ASP A 293 6.20 4.86 -21.50
N GLY A 294 6.63 4.71 -20.25
CA GLY A 294 6.53 3.49 -19.45
C GLY A 294 7.78 2.61 -19.45
N SER A 295 8.82 3.05 -20.15
CA SER A 295 10.17 2.51 -20.00
C SER A 295 10.91 3.15 -18.83
N PHE A 296 12.12 2.67 -18.56
CA PHE A 296 13.09 3.33 -17.69
C PHE A 296 14.51 3.10 -18.22
N ASP A 297 15.41 4.01 -17.86
CA ASP A 297 16.84 3.90 -18.10
C ASP A 297 17.54 3.60 -16.78
N ILE A 298 18.66 2.87 -16.84
CA ILE A 298 19.44 2.55 -15.65
C ILE A 298 20.94 2.74 -15.93
N PHE A 299 21.57 3.54 -15.09
CA PHE A 299 22.99 3.90 -15.18
C PHE A 299 23.77 3.20 -14.07
N VAL A 300 25.02 2.89 -14.36
CA VAL A 300 25.99 2.44 -13.36
C VAL A 300 26.73 3.66 -12.85
N ILE A 301 26.64 3.91 -11.55
CA ILE A 301 27.32 5.03 -10.90
C ILE A 301 28.76 4.62 -10.65
N THR A 302 29.71 5.41 -11.15
CA THR A 302 31.16 5.16 -11.00
C THR A 302 31.79 6.00 -9.90
N ASP A 303 31.18 7.14 -9.57
CA ASP A 303 31.72 8.06 -8.58
C ASP A 303 30.60 8.86 -7.90
N LEU A 304 30.81 9.13 -6.61
CA LEU A 304 29.89 9.87 -5.75
C LEU A 304 30.66 10.98 -5.04
N ASP A 305 30.14 12.19 -5.07
CA ASP A 305 30.63 13.28 -4.24
C ASP A 305 30.13 13.11 -2.81
N SER A 306 31.03 13.35 -1.85
CA SER A 306 30.70 13.33 -0.43
C SER A 306 30.06 14.64 0.03
N VAL A 307 29.03 14.54 0.85
CA VAL A 307 28.37 15.66 1.54
C VAL A 307 28.50 15.46 3.04
N TYR A 308 28.89 16.50 3.77
CA TYR A 308 28.99 16.44 5.22
C TYR A 308 27.60 16.50 5.86
N ALA A 309 27.26 15.47 6.63
CA ALA A 309 25.93 15.27 7.16
C ALA A 309 25.97 14.65 8.56
N CYS A 310 24.85 14.74 9.28
CA CYS A 310 24.61 13.95 10.49
C CYS A 310 23.23 13.29 10.43
N ASP A 311 23.16 12.05 10.91
CA ASP A 311 21.91 11.33 11.14
C ASP A 311 21.36 11.76 12.48
N ARG A 312 20.17 12.36 12.49
CA ARG A 312 19.57 12.88 13.72
C ARG A 312 18.63 11.83 14.32
N ASP A 313 19.20 10.71 14.75
CA ASP A 313 18.44 9.59 15.33
C ASP A 313 18.32 9.70 16.85
N GLY A 314 17.13 9.40 17.38
CA GLY A 314 16.89 9.09 18.79
C GLY A 314 16.94 10.25 19.81
N ASP A 315 17.97 11.09 19.81
CA ASP A 315 18.16 12.20 20.77
C ASP A 315 17.89 13.59 20.18
N GLY A 316 17.73 13.65 18.86
CA GLY A 316 17.36 14.86 18.15
C GLY A 316 18.42 15.94 18.27
N VAL A 317 19.72 15.67 18.44
CA VAL A 317 20.70 16.75 18.37
C VAL A 317 22.07 16.25 17.87
N CYS A 318 22.61 16.86 16.81
CA CYS A 318 24.01 16.65 16.42
C CYS A 318 24.90 17.49 17.37
N GLU A 319 25.13 17.00 18.59
CA GLU A 319 25.82 17.75 19.67
C GLU A 319 27.33 17.52 19.69
N GLY A 320 27.84 16.47 19.04
CA GLY A 320 29.26 16.13 18.97
C GLY A 320 29.85 16.21 17.57
N GLY A 321 31.16 16.49 17.47
CA GLY A 321 31.90 16.34 16.21
C GLY A 321 31.97 14.90 15.70
N ASP A 322 31.69 13.92 16.56
CA ASP A 322 31.67 12.48 16.25
C ASP A 322 30.35 12.03 15.59
N ASP A 323 29.29 12.87 15.60
CA ASP A 323 27.98 12.57 14.98
C ASP A 323 27.96 12.91 13.48
N TRP A 324 28.96 13.66 13.03
CA TRP A 324 29.08 14.13 11.68
C TRP A 324 29.98 13.24 10.84
N TYR A 325 29.58 12.99 9.61
CA TYR A 325 30.33 12.16 8.69
C TYR A 325 30.15 12.59 7.24
N TRP A 326 31.05 12.10 6.40
CA TRP A 326 30.99 12.30 4.95
C TRP A 326 30.12 11.22 4.33
N SER A 327 28.99 11.63 3.78
CA SER A 327 28.03 10.75 3.13
C SER A 327 28.18 10.83 1.61
N GLU A 328 28.39 9.71 0.95
CA GLU A 328 28.50 9.61 -0.52
C GLU A 328 27.10 9.55 -1.14
N GLU A 329 26.54 10.71 -1.51
CA GLU A 329 25.11 10.80 -1.90
C GLU A 329 24.87 11.46 -3.26
N ARG A 330 25.82 12.25 -3.78
CA ARG A 330 25.64 13.00 -5.02
C ARG A 330 26.36 12.29 -6.16
N ILE A 331 25.62 11.94 -7.21
CA ILE A 331 26.20 11.37 -8.43
C ILE A 331 27.14 12.40 -9.08
N SER A 332 28.43 12.09 -9.12
CA SER A 332 29.46 12.92 -9.77
C SER A 332 29.81 12.38 -11.16
N SER A 333 29.75 11.06 -11.34
CA SER A 333 29.94 10.38 -12.63
C SER A 333 29.17 9.07 -12.68
N GLU A 334 28.48 8.87 -13.79
CA GLU A 334 27.78 7.64 -14.15
C GLU A 334 27.88 7.40 -15.65
N TYR A 335 27.59 6.18 -16.08
CA TYR A 335 27.46 5.86 -17.49
C TYR A 335 26.42 4.77 -17.68
N GLN A 336 25.86 4.71 -18.89
CA GLN A 336 24.94 3.66 -19.29
C GLN A 336 25.72 2.52 -19.97
N PRO A 337 25.75 1.31 -19.41
CA PRO A 337 26.42 0.17 -20.03
C PRO A 337 25.73 -0.25 -21.34
N SER A 338 26.48 -0.93 -22.22
CA SER A 338 25.86 -1.61 -23.36
C SER A 338 25.07 -2.83 -22.89
N GLU A 339 23.93 -3.11 -23.52
CA GLU A 339 23.17 -4.35 -23.29
C GLU A 339 24.06 -5.59 -23.47
N GLY A 340 23.90 -6.59 -22.60
CA GLY A 340 24.64 -7.84 -22.71
C GLY A 340 24.70 -8.66 -21.43
N ILE A 341 25.57 -9.68 -21.43
CA ILE A 341 25.71 -10.60 -20.31
C ILE A 341 26.71 -10.06 -19.28
N TYR A 342 26.25 -9.80 -18.06
CA TYR A 342 27.06 -9.40 -16.91
C TYR A 342 26.81 -10.34 -15.75
N GLY A 343 27.85 -10.95 -15.19
CA GLY A 343 27.72 -11.93 -14.10
C GLY A 343 26.84 -13.15 -14.40
N GLY A 344 26.57 -13.43 -15.69
CA GLY A 344 25.66 -14.49 -16.11
C GLY A 344 24.20 -14.05 -16.33
N TYR A 345 23.89 -12.76 -16.14
CA TYR A 345 22.56 -12.18 -16.35
C TYR A 345 22.53 -11.37 -17.65
N ASP A 346 21.46 -11.51 -18.44
CA ASP A 346 21.23 -10.71 -19.65
C ASP A 346 20.57 -9.39 -19.27
N LEU A 347 21.37 -8.32 -19.22
CA LEU A 347 20.96 -7.02 -18.69
C LEU A 347 20.78 -6.00 -19.80
N LYS A 348 19.71 -5.21 -19.67
CA LYS A 348 19.42 -4.03 -20.48
C LYS A 348 19.45 -2.78 -19.63
N PHE A 349 19.90 -1.68 -20.22
CA PHE A 349 20.15 -0.43 -19.51
C PHE A 349 19.45 0.77 -20.14
N ASP A 350 18.96 0.65 -21.38
CA ASP A 350 18.29 1.69 -22.15
C ASP A 350 16.86 1.28 -22.46
N ASN A 351 15.90 2.19 -22.31
CA ASN A 351 14.50 2.02 -22.70
C ASN A 351 13.92 0.66 -22.25
N VAL A 352 14.19 0.30 -21.00
CA VAL A 352 13.82 -0.99 -20.43
C VAL A 352 12.34 -0.96 -20.07
N THR A 353 11.60 -2.00 -20.47
CA THR A 353 10.19 -2.14 -20.12
C THR A 353 9.96 -3.38 -19.25
N THR A 354 9.06 -3.27 -18.28
CA THR A 354 8.55 -4.44 -17.57
C THR A 354 7.38 -5.04 -18.35
N SER A 355 7.04 -6.30 -18.07
CA SER A 355 5.81 -6.89 -18.61
C SER A 355 4.57 -6.26 -17.96
N GLU A 356 3.41 -6.35 -18.63
CA GLU A 356 2.11 -5.96 -18.04
C GLU A 356 1.70 -6.91 -16.90
N ASP A 357 2.23 -8.14 -16.91
CA ASP A 357 1.92 -9.18 -15.94
C ASP A 357 2.77 -9.08 -14.66
N CYS A 358 3.97 -8.46 -14.72
CA CYS A 358 4.80 -8.21 -13.55
C CYS A 358 5.65 -6.93 -13.72
N GLY A 359 5.27 -5.87 -13.01
CA GLY A 359 6.00 -4.61 -12.92
C GLY A 359 7.11 -4.58 -11.86
N LEU A 360 7.66 -5.73 -11.48
CA LEU A 360 8.68 -5.84 -10.43
C LEU A 360 10.08 -5.59 -11.00
N ILE A 361 10.83 -4.72 -10.32
CA ILE A 361 12.24 -4.44 -10.57
C ILE A 361 12.97 -4.69 -9.25
N PHE A 362 13.93 -5.61 -9.24
CA PHE A 362 14.75 -5.92 -8.06
C PHE A 362 16.20 -5.53 -8.32
N ILE A 363 16.80 -4.78 -7.38
CA ILE A 363 18.16 -4.25 -7.51
C ILE A 363 18.95 -4.60 -6.24
N GLU A 364 20.14 -5.21 -6.41
CA GLU A 364 20.99 -5.66 -5.28
C GLU A 364 22.05 -4.65 -4.83
N ASP A 365 21.81 -3.37 -5.03
CA ASP A 365 22.75 -2.30 -4.70
C ASP A 365 22.02 -1.00 -4.36
N ASN A 366 22.75 -0.02 -3.85
CA ASN A 366 22.18 1.31 -3.60
C ASN A 366 21.56 1.88 -4.87
N LEU A 367 20.42 2.55 -4.73
CA LEU A 367 19.63 3.05 -5.85
C LEU A 367 19.34 4.53 -5.72
N TRP A 368 19.64 5.30 -6.75
CA TRP A 368 19.09 6.63 -6.96
C TRP A 368 17.90 6.50 -7.91
N VAL A 369 16.77 7.13 -7.59
CA VAL A 369 15.55 6.98 -8.38
C VAL A 369 14.83 8.30 -8.59
N GLU A 370 14.39 8.52 -9.83
CA GLU A 370 13.63 9.70 -10.25
C GLU A 370 12.79 9.44 -11.51
N GLY A 371 11.96 10.40 -11.90
CA GLY A 371 11.30 10.43 -13.20
C GLY A 371 9.77 10.34 -13.15
N THR A 372 9.16 9.88 -14.24
CA THR A 372 7.70 9.79 -14.39
C THR A 372 7.28 8.34 -14.62
N VAL A 373 6.52 7.78 -13.69
CA VAL A 373 6.07 6.39 -13.70
C VAL A 373 4.79 6.24 -14.53
N ARG A 374 4.78 5.21 -15.38
CA ARG A 374 3.59 4.76 -16.11
C ARG A 374 3.34 3.27 -15.87
N GLY A 375 2.08 2.93 -15.62
CA GLY A 375 1.67 1.60 -15.16
C GLY A 375 2.04 1.35 -13.71
N LYS A 376 1.88 0.11 -13.27
CA LYS A 376 2.15 -0.31 -11.90
C LYS A 376 3.55 -0.87 -11.77
N LYS A 377 4.39 -0.23 -10.96
CA LYS A 377 5.79 -0.63 -10.75
C LYS A 377 6.07 -0.85 -9.27
N THR A 378 6.85 -1.88 -8.98
CA THR A 378 7.43 -2.13 -7.65
C THR A 378 8.92 -2.24 -7.81
N VAL A 379 9.66 -1.39 -7.12
CA VAL A 379 11.12 -1.40 -7.06
C VAL A 379 11.54 -1.88 -5.68
N ALA A 380 12.19 -3.03 -5.62
CA ALA A 380 12.72 -3.60 -4.40
C ALA A 380 14.26 -3.54 -4.43
N VAL A 381 14.85 -3.05 -3.35
CA VAL A 381 16.28 -2.80 -3.22
C VAL A 381 16.79 -3.49 -1.97
N ALA A 382 17.55 -4.57 -2.14
CA ALA A 382 18.05 -5.40 -1.05
C ALA A 382 19.24 -6.24 -1.50
N ASN A 383 20.24 -6.48 -0.64
CA ASN A 383 21.37 -7.35 -0.92
C ASN A 383 21.29 -8.59 -0.03
N LEU A 384 20.79 -9.68 -0.62
CA LEU A 384 20.55 -10.93 0.11
C LEU A 384 21.77 -11.85 0.12
N GLU A 385 22.85 -11.47 -0.55
CA GLU A 385 24.03 -12.32 -0.75
C GLU A 385 25.16 -11.97 0.22
N THR A 386 25.25 -10.70 0.63
CA THR A 386 26.36 -10.19 1.43
C THR A 386 25.88 -9.73 2.80
N PRO A 387 26.13 -10.51 3.88
CA PRO A 387 25.72 -10.11 5.22
C PRO A 387 26.30 -8.76 5.64
N GLY A 388 25.45 -7.85 6.11
CA GLY A 388 25.83 -6.53 6.62
C GLY A 388 26.04 -5.47 5.54
N VAL A 389 25.67 -5.75 4.30
CA VAL A 389 25.54 -4.75 3.24
C VAL A 389 24.05 -4.56 2.99
N ASP A 390 23.46 -3.52 3.59
CA ASP A 390 22.02 -3.26 3.47
C ASP A 390 21.86 -2.01 2.58
N PRO A 391 21.42 -2.14 1.32
CA PRO A 391 21.33 -1.02 0.40
C PRO A 391 20.17 -0.09 0.75
N SER A 392 20.38 1.19 0.44
CA SER A 392 19.43 2.28 0.61
C SER A 392 18.97 2.82 -0.74
N VAL A 393 17.83 3.50 -0.73
CA VAL A 393 17.30 4.23 -1.89
C VAL A 393 17.40 5.74 -1.64
N PHE A 394 17.84 6.48 -2.66
CA PHE A 394 17.92 7.93 -2.68
C PHE A 394 16.90 8.50 -3.66
N LEU A 395 15.98 9.33 -3.16
CA LEU A 395 15.00 10.03 -3.98
C LEU A 395 15.62 11.33 -4.50
N ASN A 396 16.27 11.27 -5.65
CA ASN A 396 17.14 12.34 -6.14
C ASN A 396 16.36 13.55 -6.70
N ASN A 397 15.15 13.29 -7.20
CA ASN A 397 14.29 14.27 -7.84
C ASN A 397 12.82 13.84 -7.74
N ASN A 398 11.93 14.56 -8.41
CA ASN A 398 10.50 14.26 -8.42
C ASN A 398 10.22 12.84 -8.92
N LEU A 399 9.23 12.22 -8.29
CA LEU A 399 8.61 10.96 -8.73
C LEU A 399 7.13 11.25 -9.00
N GLU A 400 6.78 11.35 -10.26
CA GLU A 400 5.43 11.71 -10.71
C GLU A 400 4.78 10.57 -11.48
N TYR A 401 3.47 10.65 -11.68
CA TYR A 401 2.72 9.71 -12.52
C TYR A 401 2.32 10.36 -13.84
N THR A 402 2.15 9.58 -14.90
CA THR A 402 1.62 10.10 -16.17
C THR A 402 0.13 10.42 -16.08
N THR A 403 -0.61 9.68 -15.25
CA THR A 403 -2.04 9.89 -14.94
C THR A 403 -2.35 9.63 -13.47
N LEU A 404 -3.42 10.25 -12.96
CA LEU A 404 -3.88 10.14 -11.57
C LEU A 404 -5.20 9.35 -11.43
N ASP A 405 -5.59 8.60 -12.46
CA ASP A 405 -6.83 7.81 -12.45
C ASP A 405 -6.72 6.47 -11.67
N GLY A 406 -5.49 6.08 -11.31
CA GLY A 406 -5.15 4.84 -10.61
C GLY A 406 -4.51 3.76 -11.49
N SER A 407 -4.30 4.02 -12.78
CA SER A 407 -3.57 3.10 -13.66
C SER A 407 -2.06 3.12 -13.46
N ASP A 408 -1.52 4.25 -12.98
CA ASP A 408 -0.12 4.42 -12.60
C ASP A 408 0.03 4.30 -11.09
N SER A 409 1.03 3.54 -10.62
CA SER A 409 1.38 3.46 -9.21
C SER A 409 2.82 2.98 -9.01
N LEU A 410 3.46 3.47 -7.95
CA LEU A 410 4.82 3.10 -7.58
C LEU A 410 4.89 2.59 -6.14
N ALA A 411 5.63 1.50 -5.95
CA ALA A 411 6.15 1.11 -4.65
C ALA A 411 7.68 1.04 -4.70
N VAL A 412 8.34 1.60 -3.69
CA VAL A 412 9.79 1.56 -3.50
C VAL A 412 10.03 0.95 -2.13
N ILE A 413 10.70 -0.20 -2.10
CA ILE A 413 10.98 -0.98 -0.90
C ILE A 413 12.49 -1.10 -0.78
N ALA A 414 13.05 -0.50 0.25
CA ALA A 414 14.48 -0.54 0.56
C ALA A 414 14.71 -1.41 1.80
N GLU A 415 15.76 -2.23 1.75
CA GLU A 415 16.22 -3.02 2.89
C GLU A 415 16.61 -2.10 4.06
N LYS A 416 17.37 -1.04 3.78
CA LYS A 416 17.82 -0.11 4.81
C LYS A 416 17.01 1.19 4.84
N ASP A 417 17.47 2.24 4.17
CA ASP A 417 16.90 3.58 4.25
C ASP A 417 16.24 4.02 2.95
N ILE A 418 15.29 4.95 3.04
CA ILE A 418 14.84 5.78 1.92
C ILE A 418 15.15 7.24 2.25
N LEU A 419 16.12 7.81 1.54
CA LEU A 419 16.69 9.10 1.86
C LEU A 419 16.41 10.14 0.78
N LEU A 420 16.15 11.37 1.21
CA LEU A 420 16.18 12.55 0.36
C LEU A 420 17.59 13.16 0.49
N PRO A 421 18.47 13.00 -0.53
CA PRO A 421 19.85 13.49 -0.46
C PRO A 421 19.90 15.02 -0.44
N CYS A 422 21.05 15.63 -0.15
CA CYS A 422 21.10 17.08 0.00
C CYS A 422 20.61 17.85 -1.24
N HIS A 423 21.04 17.43 -2.43
CA HIS A 423 20.64 18.05 -3.69
C HIS A 423 19.34 17.45 -4.20
N THR A 424 18.23 18.14 -3.95
CA THR A 424 16.87 17.76 -4.35
C THR A 424 16.13 19.02 -4.80
N PRO A 425 15.00 18.91 -5.53
CA PRO A 425 14.20 20.09 -5.88
C PRO A 425 13.76 20.90 -4.66
N ASP A 426 13.77 22.23 -4.80
CA ASP A 426 13.28 23.16 -3.77
C ASP A 426 11.80 22.92 -3.42
N ASN A 427 11.01 22.53 -4.43
CA ASN A 427 9.65 22.03 -4.27
C ASN A 427 9.60 20.62 -4.85
N MET A 428 9.62 19.61 -3.97
CA MET A 428 9.71 18.21 -4.36
C MET A 428 8.35 17.53 -4.23
N VAL A 429 7.98 16.75 -5.25
CA VAL A 429 6.81 15.88 -5.25
C VAL A 429 7.27 14.44 -5.41
N ALA A 430 6.87 13.59 -4.48
CA ALA A 430 7.11 12.15 -4.54
C ALA A 430 5.79 11.38 -4.43
N ARG A 431 5.43 10.66 -5.48
CA ARG A 431 4.24 9.80 -5.53
C ARG A 431 4.65 8.34 -5.40
N GLY A 432 4.03 7.62 -4.47
CA GLY A 432 4.27 6.20 -4.27
C GLY A 432 4.19 5.77 -2.82
N VAL A 433 4.43 4.47 -2.61
CA VAL A 433 4.64 3.89 -1.29
C VAL A 433 6.13 3.67 -1.08
N PHE A 434 6.66 4.24 -0.01
CA PHE A 434 8.07 4.20 0.33
C PHE A 434 8.24 3.40 1.62
N VAL A 435 8.92 2.25 1.53
CA VAL A 435 9.13 1.32 2.64
C VAL A 435 10.61 1.22 2.95
N ALA A 436 11.03 1.73 4.11
CA ALA A 436 12.35 1.49 4.69
C ALA A 436 12.23 0.39 5.76
N GLN A 437 12.69 -0.82 5.44
CA GLN A 437 12.41 -2.01 6.26
C GLN A 437 13.18 -2.05 7.56
N TRP A 438 14.47 -1.71 7.54
CA TRP A 438 15.32 -1.74 8.74
C TRP A 438 15.76 -0.35 9.19
N GLY A 439 15.79 0.61 8.27
CA GLY A 439 16.23 1.98 8.52
C GLY A 439 15.10 3.00 8.51
N ASN A 440 15.42 4.18 8.01
CA ASN A 440 14.60 5.38 8.11
C ASN A 440 14.13 5.88 6.74
N PHE A 441 12.89 6.36 6.67
CA PHE A 441 12.52 7.34 5.65
C PHE A 441 12.89 8.74 6.15
N GLY A 442 13.74 9.48 5.44
CA GLY A 442 14.12 10.80 5.93
C GLY A 442 15.10 11.58 5.08
N ARG A 443 15.59 12.66 5.66
CA ARG A 443 16.62 13.55 5.13
C ARG A 443 17.61 13.80 6.24
N LYS A 444 18.91 13.66 5.95
CA LYS A 444 19.95 13.96 6.95
C LYS A 444 19.98 15.45 7.27
N PHE A 445 20.66 15.80 8.35
CA PHE A 445 20.94 17.20 8.61
C PHE A 445 22.15 17.62 7.79
N TYR A 446 22.01 18.73 7.07
CA TYR A 446 23.08 19.35 6.29
C TYR A 446 23.32 20.78 6.76
N ILE A 447 24.57 21.22 6.73
CA ILE A 447 24.93 22.61 7.02
C ILE A 447 24.62 23.45 5.79
N ASP A 448 23.62 24.30 5.92
CA ASP A 448 23.23 25.24 4.87
C ASP A 448 24.03 26.56 4.97
N PRO A 449 24.62 27.06 3.87
CA PRO A 449 25.43 28.27 3.87
C PRO A 449 24.65 29.56 4.08
N ASP A 450 23.35 29.60 3.78
CA ASP A 450 22.51 30.78 4.05
C ASP A 450 22.24 30.94 5.54
N VAL A 451 22.25 29.82 6.28
CA VAL A 451 22.05 29.80 7.74
C VAL A 451 23.37 29.89 8.49
N TYR A 452 24.36 29.13 8.07
CA TYR A 452 25.66 28.99 8.72
C TYR A 452 26.79 29.65 7.91
N TRP A 453 26.52 30.84 7.35
CA TRP A 453 27.46 31.60 6.52
C TRP A 453 28.90 31.65 7.07
N TRP A 454 29.05 31.93 8.37
CA TRP A 454 30.38 31.99 8.99
C TRP A 454 31.11 30.65 8.94
N HIS A 455 30.43 29.53 9.22
CA HIS A 455 31.03 28.22 9.15
C HIS A 455 31.39 27.86 7.71
N CYS A 456 30.46 28.04 6.77
CA CYS A 456 30.67 27.72 5.35
C CYS A 456 31.71 28.60 4.67
N TRP A 457 31.98 29.80 5.20
CA TRP A 457 33.09 30.61 4.72
C TRP A 457 34.47 30.03 5.08
N TRP A 458 34.61 29.44 6.28
CA TRP A 458 35.86 28.79 6.72
C TRP A 458 35.96 27.33 6.28
N HIS A 459 34.82 26.64 6.15
CA HIS A 459 34.67 25.21 5.86
C HIS A 459 33.70 24.98 4.70
N PRO A 460 33.97 25.50 3.49
CA PRO A 460 33.02 25.42 2.38
C PRO A 460 32.70 23.99 1.94
N SER A 461 33.63 23.05 2.14
CA SER A 461 33.41 21.63 1.83
C SER A 461 32.43 20.95 2.78
N GLU A 462 32.25 21.44 4.00
CA GLU A 462 31.35 20.89 5.02
C GLU A 462 29.90 21.36 4.83
N CYS A 463 29.66 22.22 3.83
CA CYS A 463 28.36 22.81 3.59
C CYS A 463 27.73 22.28 2.32
N CYS A 464 26.41 22.21 2.37
CA CYS A 464 25.60 21.93 1.21
C CYS A 464 24.73 23.15 0.93
N ASP A 465 24.87 23.73 -0.28
CA ASP A 465 24.16 24.94 -0.77
C ASP A 465 22.62 24.79 -0.87
N ASP A 466 22.15 23.64 -0.41
CA ASP A 466 20.91 22.99 -0.76
C ASP A 466 20.34 22.31 0.51
N GLY A 467 20.88 22.68 1.67
CA GLY A 467 20.49 22.15 2.97
C GLY A 467 19.06 22.52 3.33
N LEU A 468 18.60 23.72 2.97
CA LEU A 468 17.23 24.18 3.08
C LEU A 468 16.43 24.00 1.79
N ARG A 469 15.15 23.66 1.97
CA ARG A 469 14.17 23.48 0.90
C ARG A 469 12.84 24.10 1.27
N THR A 470 12.10 24.56 0.27
CA THR A 470 10.80 25.19 0.47
C THR A 470 9.71 24.17 0.85
N HIS A 471 9.40 23.21 -0.02
CA HIS A 471 8.21 22.36 0.13
C HIS A 471 8.43 20.90 -0.27
N LEU A 472 7.96 19.98 0.55
CA LEU A 472 7.92 18.54 0.25
C LEU A 472 6.47 18.06 0.25
N THR A 473 6.02 17.55 -0.89
CA THR A 473 4.71 16.92 -1.04
C THR A 473 4.87 15.44 -1.31
N ILE A 474 4.23 14.60 -0.48
CA ILE A 474 4.20 13.15 -0.67
C ILE A 474 2.77 12.71 -0.91
N TYR A 475 2.54 12.00 -2.02
CA TYR A 475 1.27 11.35 -2.32
C TYR A 475 1.44 9.83 -2.23
N GLY A 476 0.88 9.23 -1.19
CA GLY A 476 0.97 7.81 -0.91
C GLY A 476 1.34 7.56 0.55
N SER A 477 2.28 6.65 0.78
CA SER A 477 2.55 6.11 2.12
C SER A 477 4.02 6.09 2.43
N ILE A 478 4.36 6.39 3.68
CA ILE A 478 5.70 6.20 4.23
C ILE A 478 5.64 5.12 5.31
N VAL A 479 6.41 4.07 5.10
CA VAL A 479 6.62 3.00 6.07
C VAL A 479 8.09 3.02 6.47
N SER A 480 8.37 3.17 7.75
CA SER A 480 9.72 3.40 8.25
C SER A 480 9.93 2.66 9.57
N ASN A 481 10.94 1.81 9.65
CA ASN A 481 11.24 1.11 10.90
C ASN A 481 11.78 2.08 11.96
N GLY A 482 12.73 2.95 11.60
CA GLY A 482 13.13 4.01 12.51
C GLY A 482 12.34 5.31 12.31
N ARG A 483 12.73 6.34 13.06
CA ARG A 483 12.04 7.64 13.11
C ARG A 483 12.12 8.37 11.77
N VAL A 484 10.96 8.84 11.30
CA VAL A 484 10.89 9.72 10.12
C VAL A 484 11.27 11.16 10.45
N GLY A 485 12.15 11.76 9.65
CA GLY A 485 12.55 13.17 9.76
C GLY A 485 13.03 13.76 8.44
N THR A 486 12.40 14.85 8.00
CA THR A 486 12.77 15.57 6.75
C THR A 486 13.04 17.07 6.95
N ARG A 487 13.04 17.51 8.21
CA ARG A 487 13.27 18.90 8.63
C ARG A 487 13.89 18.92 10.01
N TRP A 488 14.87 19.80 10.18
CA TRP A 488 15.62 19.97 11.41
C TRP A 488 15.64 21.44 11.85
N GLY A 489 14.63 21.83 12.63
CA GLY A 489 14.47 23.22 13.05
C GLY A 489 14.22 24.16 11.87
N SER A 490 14.80 25.35 11.89
CA SER A 490 14.73 26.32 10.79
C SER A 490 16.01 26.36 9.95
N VAL A 491 16.85 25.34 10.06
CA VAL A 491 18.25 25.40 9.61
C VAL A 491 18.63 24.35 8.58
N SER A 492 17.80 23.31 8.41
CA SER A 492 18.02 22.25 7.43
C SER A 492 16.71 21.50 7.13
N GLY A 493 16.57 21.03 5.90
CA GLY A 493 15.44 20.27 5.38
C GLY A 493 14.29 21.11 4.82
N TYR A 494 13.13 20.47 4.65
CA TYR A 494 11.96 21.05 4.00
C TYR A 494 11.12 21.87 4.98
N MET A 495 10.88 23.14 4.66
CA MET A 495 10.22 24.10 5.54
C MET A 495 8.72 23.89 5.67
N GLU A 496 8.07 23.40 4.62
CA GLU A 496 6.65 23.00 4.62
C GLU A 496 6.53 21.57 4.08
N ARG A 497 5.65 20.76 4.68
CA ARG A 497 5.58 19.32 4.43
C ARG A 497 4.15 18.81 4.41
N ASP A 498 3.68 18.42 3.24
CA ASP A 498 2.33 17.91 3.03
C ASP A 498 2.35 16.43 2.68
N ASN A 499 1.42 15.69 3.27
CA ASN A 499 1.30 14.26 3.03
C ASN A 499 -0.15 13.91 2.74
N TYR A 500 -0.39 13.28 1.60
CA TYR A 500 -1.70 12.86 1.15
C TYR A 500 -1.67 11.36 0.92
N PHE A 501 -2.50 10.58 1.60
CA PHE A 501 -2.69 9.18 1.24
C PHE A 501 -3.28 9.09 -0.18
N ASP A 502 -2.89 8.08 -0.93
CA ASP A 502 -3.41 7.83 -2.27
C ASP A 502 -4.51 6.76 -2.20
N ALA A 503 -5.77 7.22 -2.26
CA ALA A 503 -6.93 6.33 -2.21
C ALA A 503 -7.04 5.38 -3.42
N LYS A 504 -6.43 5.72 -4.56
CA LYS A 504 -6.39 4.85 -5.74
C LYS A 504 -5.36 3.75 -5.53
N LEU A 505 -4.17 4.13 -5.06
CA LEU A 505 -3.11 3.20 -4.72
C LEU A 505 -3.56 2.21 -3.61
N SER A 506 -4.27 2.68 -2.58
CA SER A 506 -4.83 1.82 -1.52
C SER A 506 -5.78 0.74 -2.06
N LYS A 507 -6.62 1.07 -3.05
CA LYS A 507 -7.63 0.16 -3.61
C LYS A 507 -7.10 -0.77 -4.70
N ASP A 508 -6.01 -0.39 -5.34
CA ASP A 508 -5.47 -1.10 -6.49
C ASP A 508 -3.94 -0.97 -6.54
N PRO A 509 -3.22 -1.49 -5.54
CA PRO A 509 -1.79 -1.27 -5.36
C PRO A 509 -0.94 -1.89 -6.47
N PRO A 510 0.33 -1.48 -6.60
CA PRO A 510 1.31 -2.19 -7.40
C PRO A 510 1.57 -3.61 -6.84
N PRO A 511 2.12 -4.53 -7.65
CA PRO A 511 2.31 -5.92 -7.23
C PRO A 511 3.24 -6.05 -6.03
N LEU A 512 2.99 -7.05 -5.19
CA LEU A 512 3.87 -7.39 -4.05
C LEU A 512 4.01 -6.25 -3.05
N LEU A 513 3.04 -5.34 -2.98
CA LEU A 513 3.03 -4.35 -1.92
C LEU A 513 2.66 -5.05 -0.60
N PRO A 514 3.43 -4.86 0.50
CA PRO A 514 3.12 -5.51 1.77
C PRO A 514 1.74 -5.12 2.30
N TYR A 515 1.17 -6.04 3.06
CA TYR A 515 -0.16 -5.88 3.65
C TYR A 515 -0.08 -5.61 5.15
N VAL A 516 -1.04 -4.83 5.64
CA VAL A 516 -1.28 -4.63 7.07
C VAL A 516 -1.93 -5.86 7.69
N SER A 517 -2.73 -6.57 6.88
CA SER A 517 -3.39 -7.81 7.22
C SER A 517 -3.54 -8.65 5.95
N GLU A 518 -3.24 -9.94 6.04
CA GLU A 518 -3.47 -10.90 4.95
C GLU A 518 -4.95 -11.25 4.78
N GLU A 519 -5.81 -10.86 5.73
CA GLU A 519 -7.25 -11.11 5.62
C GLU A 519 -7.86 -10.29 4.47
N MET A 520 -8.55 -10.98 3.57
CA MET A 520 -9.33 -10.38 2.49
C MET A 520 -10.60 -9.74 3.07
N GLU A 521 -10.71 -8.43 2.89
CA GLU A 521 -11.86 -7.63 3.32
C GLU A 521 -12.65 -7.10 2.13
N ILE A 522 -13.92 -6.76 2.37
CA ILE A 522 -14.79 -6.12 1.38
C ILE A 522 -14.34 -4.68 1.20
N ILE A 523 -13.77 -4.35 0.04
CA ILE A 523 -13.34 -2.98 -0.29
C ILE A 523 -14.34 -2.23 -1.18
N SER A 524 -15.23 -2.97 -1.85
CA SER A 524 -16.40 -2.40 -2.54
C SER A 524 -17.56 -3.37 -2.53
N TRP A 525 -18.76 -2.83 -2.43
CA TRP A 525 -20.02 -3.57 -2.48
C TRP A 525 -20.99 -2.82 -3.39
N GLU A 526 -21.59 -3.52 -4.35
CA GLU A 526 -22.60 -2.99 -5.23
C GLU A 526 -23.65 -4.05 -5.54
N GLU A 527 -24.91 -3.64 -5.55
CA GLU A 527 -25.99 -4.46 -6.10
C GLU A 527 -26.13 -4.17 -7.59
N ILE A 528 -26.09 -5.21 -8.42
CA ILE A 528 -26.17 -5.10 -9.88
C ILE A 528 -27.46 -5.76 -10.41
N GLU A 529 -28.02 -5.18 -11.47
CA GLU A 529 -29.28 -5.63 -12.08
C GLU A 529 -29.15 -6.93 -12.91
#